data_AF-K1TFV7-F1
#
_entry.id   AF-K1TFV7-F1
#
_cell.length_a   1.000
_cell.length_b   1.000
_cell.length_c   1.000
_cell.angle_alpha   90.00
_cell.angle_beta   90.00
_cell.angle_gamma   90.00
#
_symmetry.space_group_name_H-M   'P 1'
#
loop_
_entity.id
_entity.type
_entity.pdbx_description
1 polymer ?
#
loop_
_entity_poly.entity_id
_entity_poly.type
_entity_poly.pdbx_seq_one_letter_code
_entity_poly.pdbx_strand_id
1 'polypeptide(L)'
;MTAADLKTLAEQFKAEYKKQLGEDFPSDPVEQLKLAIEAVFRSWDNPRANVYRRDNDIPYSWGTAVNVMPMVFGNLNDESGTGVAFTRDPATGENKLMGEFLKNAQGEDVVAGVRTPMPIAQMEQEFPEAYAEFIKVCDILENHYH
;
A
#
# COMPACT_ATOMS: atom_id res chain seq x y z
N MET A 1 -9.94 8.25 -20.84
CA MET A 1 -10.14 9.49 -20.07
C MET A 1 -8.95 10.40 -20.30
N THR A 2 -9.18 11.68 -20.50
CA THR A 2 -8.17 12.73 -20.62
C THR A 2 -7.91 13.38 -19.26
N ALA A 3 -6.85 14.19 -19.15
CA ALA A 3 -6.61 14.99 -17.95
C ALA A 3 -7.79 15.94 -17.63
N ALA A 4 -8.51 16.44 -18.64
CA ALA A 4 -9.70 17.26 -18.45
C ALA A 4 -10.88 16.47 -17.86
N ASP A 5 -11.03 15.21 -18.27
CA ASP A 5 -12.04 14.31 -17.71
C ASP A 5 -11.75 14.03 -16.23
N LEU A 6 -10.47 13.80 -15.88
CA LEU A 6 -10.04 13.60 -14.49
C LEU A 6 -10.28 14.82 -13.61
N LYS A 7 -10.04 16.03 -14.14
CA LYS A 7 -10.38 17.27 -13.43
C LYS A 7 -11.88 17.36 -13.14
N THR A 8 -12.71 17.02 -14.13
CA THR A 8 -14.17 17.01 -13.97
C THR A 8 -14.60 15.99 -12.93
N LEU A 9 -14.01 14.79 -12.96
CA LEU A 9 -14.29 13.73 -12.01
C LEU A 9 -13.89 14.10 -10.57
N ALA A 10 -12.77 14.79 -10.37
CA ALA A 10 -12.34 15.25 -9.05
C ALA A 10 -13.35 16.21 -8.42
N GLU A 11 -13.95 17.11 -9.21
CA GLU A 11 -15.01 18.01 -8.72
C GLU A 11 -16.30 17.25 -8.40
N GLN A 12 -16.64 16.21 -9.17
CA GLN A 12 -17.77 15.33 -8.86
C GLN A 12 -17.57 14.57 -7.55
N PHE A 13 -16.35 14.10 -7.27
CA PHE A 13 -16.03 13.44 -5.99
C PHE A 13 -16.14 14.39 -4.79
N LYS A 14 -15.67 15.64 -4.92
CA LYS A 14 -15.87 16.65 -3.86
C LYS A 14 -17.36 16.96 -3.64
N ALA A 15 -18.14 17.06 -4.71
CA ALA A 15 -19.57 17.28 -4.62
C ALA A 15 -20.29 16.10 -3.94
N GLU A 16 -19.89 14.86 -4.23
CA GLU A 16 -20.44 13.68 -3.57
C GLU A 16 -20.04 13.63 -2.09
N TYR A 17 -18.80 13.95 -1.74
CA TYR A 17 -18.37 14.09 -0.33
C TYR A 17 -19.28 15.07 0.43
N LYS A 18 -19.52 16.25 -0.13
CA LYS A 18 -20.41 17.26 0.45
C LYS A 18 -21.84 16.80 0.59
N LYS A 19 -22.34 16.09 -0.42
CA LYS A 19 -23.70 15.53 -0.38
C LYS A 19 -23.86 14.48 0.73
N GLN A 20 -22.84 13.66 0.97
CA GLN A 20 -22.88 12.58 1.96
C GLN A 20 -22.63 13.07 3.39
N LEU A 21 -21.73 14.03 3.57
CA LEU A 21 -21.25 14.45 4.90
C LEU A 21 -21.72 15.85 5.31
N GLY A 22 -22.30 16.62 4.38
CA GLY A 22 -22.83 17.96 4.65
C GLY A 22 -21.78 19.08 4.67
N GLU A 23 -20.50 18.75 4.46
CA GLU A 23 -19.37 19.67 4.52
C GLU A 23 -18.44 19.52 3.31
N ASP A 24 -17.68 20.55 2.97
CA ASP A 24 -16.72 20.50 1.87
C ASP A 24 -15.54 19.56 2.21
N PHE A 25 -14.98 18.91 1.18
CA PHE A 25 -13.78 18.09 1.37
C PHE A 25 -12.64 18.94 1.97
N PRO A 26 -11.99 18.51 3.06
CA PRO A 26 -10.98 19.31 3.74
C PRO A 26 -9.79 19.56 2.82
N SER A 27 -9.46 20.82 2.55
CA SER A 27 -8.33 21.20 1.68
C SER A 27 -7.02 21.40 2.45
N ASP A 28 -7.09 21.58 3.77
CA ASP A 28 -5.91 21.69 4.63
C ASP A 28 -5.30 20.29 4.85
N PRO A 29 -4.05 20.03 4.41
CA PRO A 29 -3.40 18.73 4.61
C PRO A 29 -3.19 18.39 6.10
N VAL A 30 -3.07 19.38 6.99
CA VAL A 30 -2.93 19.13 8.43
C VAL A 30 -4.24 18.58 9.01
N GLU A 31 -5.38 19.10 8.53
CA GLU A 31 -6.69 18.60 8.92
C GLU A 31 -6.93 17.19 8.37
N GLN A 32 -6.59 16.95 7.11
CA GLN A 32 -6.66 15.60 6.53
C GLN A 32 -5.84 14.59 7.34
N LEU A 33 -4.63 14.96 7.76
CA LEU A 33 -3.76 14.09 8.57
C LEU A 33 -4.39 13.77 9.93
N LYS A 34 -4.95 14.76 10.63
CA LYS A 34 -5.64 14.55 11.90
C LYS A 34 -6.82 13.59 11.74
N LEU A 35 -7.68 13.85 10.76
CA LEU A 35 -8.86 13.01 10.49
C LEU A 35 -8.46 11.57 10.14
N ALA A 36 -7.37 11.38 9.39
CA ALA A 36 -6.82 10.07 9.08
C ALA A 36 -6.30 9.33 10.31
N ILE A 37 -5.53 10.00 11.19
CA ILE A 37 -5.04 9.44 12.46
C ILE A 37 -6.22 8.99 13.33
N GLU A 38 -7.22 9.85 13.51
CA GLU A 38 -8.41 9.49 14.28
C GLU A 38 -9.18 8.33 13.67
N ALA A 39 -9.30 8.29 12.33
CA ALA A 39 -9.95 7.19 11.64
C ALA A 39 -9.25 5.86 11.89
N VAL A 40 -7.91 5.83 11.92
CA VAL A 40 -7.14 4.63 12.26
C VAL A 40 -7.40 4.21 13.72
N PHE A 41 -7.40 5.14 14.67
CA PHE A 41 -7.72 4.80 16.07
C PHE A 41 -9.15 4.27 16.22
N ARG A 42 -10.14 4.89 15.57
CA ARG A 42 -11.52 4.37 15.54
C ARG A 42 -11.58 2.99 14.89
N SER A 43 -10.76 2.72 13.88
CA SER A 43 -10.74 1.43 13.20
C SER A 43 -10.32 0.28 14.12
N TRP A 44 -9.54 0.55 15.18
CA TRP A 44 -9.20 -0.47 16.18
C TRP A 44 -10.45 -1.05 16.86
N ASP A 45 -11.47 -0.24 17.10
CA ASP A 45 -12.69 -0.68 17.79
C ASP A 45 -13.82 -1.12 16.84
N ASN A 46 -13.53 -1.26 15.55
CA ASN A 46 -14.58 -1.66 14.60
C ASN A 46 -15.05 -3.12 14.88
N PRO A 47 -16.31 -3.48 14.54
CA PRO A 47 -16.84 -4.81 14.82
C PRO A 47 -16.02 -5.97 14.22
N ARG A 48 -15.47 -5.77 13.01
CA ARG A 48 -14.64 -6.77 12.33
C ARG A 48 -13.33 -7.02 13.07
N ALA A 49 -12.68 -5.96 13.55
CA ALA A 49 -11.44 -6.03 14.33
C ALA A 49 -11.69 -6.68 15.70
N ASN A 50 -12.81 -6.37 16.34
CA ASN A 50 -13.22 -6.99 17.59
C ASN A 50 -13.40 -8.52 17.46
N VAL A 51 -14.02 -8.98 16.37
CA VAL A 51 -14.13 -10.43 16.08
C VAL A 51 -12.76 -11.03 15.80
N TYR A 52 -11.96 -10.43 14.91
CA TYR A 52 -10.63 -10.94 14.57
C TYR A 52 -9.73 -11.11 15.80
N ARG A 53 -9.73 -10.13 16.72
CA ARG A 53 -8.95 -10.21 17.97
C ARG A 53 -9.40 -11.35 18.86
N ARG A 54 -10.71 -11.58 18.98
CA ARG A 54 -11.25 -12.69 19.78
C ARG A 54 -10.83 -14.03 19.19
N ASP A 55 -10.89 -14.16 17.87
CA ASP A 55 -10.58 -15.42 17.17
C ASP A 55 -9.07 -15.74 17.18
N ASN A 56 -8.21 -14.75 17.43
CA ASN A 56 -6.75 -14.87 17.42
C ASN A 56 -6.11 -14.56 18.80
N ASP A 57 -6.90 -14.49 19.88
CA ASP A 57 -6.45 -14.21 21.25
C ASP A 57 -5.58 -12.94 21.41
N ILE A 58 -5.88 -11.90 20.64
CA ILE A 58 -5.15 -10.63 20.67
C ILE A 58 -5.79 -9.67 21.70
N PRO A 59 -5.04 -9.18 22.70
CA PRO A 59 -5.58 -8.28 23.71
C PRO A 59 -6.07 -6.95 23.13
N TYR A 60 -7.28 -6.54 23.53
CA TYR A 60 -7.85 -5.24 23.14
C TYR A 60 -6.96 -4.06 23.57
N SER A 61 -6.29 -4.20 24.71
CA SER A 61 -5.49 -3.15 25.34
C SER A 61 -4.22 -2.77 24.57
N TRP A 62 -3.82 -3.52 23.55
CA TRP A 62 -2.64 -3.18 22.75
C TRP A 62 -2.84 -1.95 21.86
N GLY A 63 -4.07 -1.69 21.41
CA GLY A 63 -4.35 -0.62 20.48
C GLY A 63 -3.75 -0.85 19.09
N THR A 64 -3.72 0.22 18.29
CA THR A 64 -3.03 0.26 16.99
C THR A 64 -2.19 1.53 16.91
N ALA A 65 -1.02 1.42 16.29
CA ALA A 65 -0.19 2.57 15.97
C ALA A 65 -0.65 3.22 14.65
N VAL A 66 -0.15 4.43 14.39
CA VAL A 66 -0.31 5.11 13.09
C VAL A 66 1.07 5.41 12.52
N ASN A 67 1.35 4.89 11.34
CA ASN A 67 2.60 5.14 10.62
C ASN A 67 2.38 6.27 9.60
N VAL A 68 3.13 7.36 9.74
CA VAL A 68 3.12 8.48 8.79
C VAL A 68 4.46 8.49 8.08
N MET A 69 4.44 8.39 6.75
CA MET A 69 5.65 8.26 5.93
C MET A 69 5.60 9.23 4.75
N PRO A 70 6.76 9.69 4.26
CA PRO A 70 6.82 10.41 2.99
C PRO A 70 6.36 9.49 1.86
N MET A 71 5.63 10.07 0.90
CA MET A 71 5.17 9.34 -0.28
C MET A 71 6.31 9.12 -1.28
N VAL A 72 6.33 7.93 -1.88
CA VAL A 72 7.13 7.58 -3.06
C VAL A 72 6.18 7.03 -4.13
N PHE A 73 6.44 7.29 -5.41
CA PHE A 73 5.47 7.07 -6.49
C PHE A 73 5.98 6.03 -7.49
N GLY A 74 5.38 4.84 -7.48
CA GLY A 74 5.62 3.81 -8.50
C GLY A 74 4.89 4.06 -9.83
N ASN A 75 3.99 5.05 -9.87
CA ASN A 75 3.13 5.41 -10.99
C ASN A 75 3.52 6.74 -11.67
N LEU A 76 4.79 7.15 -11.53
CA LEU A 76 5.27 8.38 -12.14
C LEU A 76 5.47 8.22 -13.65
N ASN A 77 6.06 7.11 -14.07
CA ASN A 77 6.38 6.77 -15.46
C ASN A 77 6.72 5.27 -15.57
N ASP A 78 7.12 4.83 -16.77
CA ASP A 78 7.49 3.44 -17.04
C ASP A 78 8.88 3.05 -16.49
N GLU A 79 9.62 3.99 -15.91
CA GLU A 79 10.85 3.76 -15.14
C GLU A 79 10.57 3.64 -13.63
N SER A 80 9.30 3.67 -13.24
CA SER A 80 8.84 3.52 -11.85
C SER A 80 7.99 2.26 -11.69
N GLY A 81 7.93 1.73 -10.47
CA GLY A 81 7.10 0.57 -10.18
C GLY A 81 6.89 0.31 -8.69
N THR A 82 6.08 -0.69 -8.41
CA THR A 82 5.78 -1.18 -7.06
C THR A 82 5.72 -2.70 -7.08
N GLY A 83 6.02 -3.35 -5.97
CA GLY A 83 5.95 -4.82 -5.88
C GLY A 83 5.90 -5.32 -4.44
N VAL A 84 5.66 -6.62 -4.33
CA VAL A 84 5.68 -7.37 -3.07
C VAL A 84 6.47 -8.65 -3.27
N ALA A 85 7.24 -9.05 -2.27
CA ALA A 85 8.04 -10.25 -2.34
C ALA A 85 8.24 -10.89 -0.96
N PHE A 86 8.44 -12.20 -1.00
CA PHE A 86 8.96 -13.04 0.07
C PHE A 86 10.37 -13.46 -0.33
N THR A 87 11.33 -13.35 0.60
CA THR A 87 12.72 -13.77 0.35
C THR A 87 12.85 -15.26 0.10
N ARG A 88 11.87 -16.05 0.59
CA ARG A 88 11.73 -17.50 0.41
C ARG A 88 10.32 -17.84 -0.02
N ASP A 89 10.12 -19.03 -0.57
CA ASP A 89 8.79 -19.52 -0.90
C ASP A 89 7.95 -19.68 0.39
N PRO A 90 6.84 -18.92 0.56
CA PRO A 90 6.05 -18.99 1.79
C PRO A 90 5.23 -20.29 1.91
N ALA A 91 5.06 -21.06 0.83
CA ALA A 91 4.34 -22.33 0.84
C ALA A 91 5.26 -23.54 1.10
N THR A 92 6.48 -23.51 0.56
CA THR A 92 7.42 -24.65 0.64
C THR A 92 8.62 -24.42 1.56
N GLY A 93 8.97 -23.17 1.84
CA GLY A 93 10.18 -22.78 2.55
C GLY A 93 11.46 -22.83 1.70
N GLU A 94 11.36 -23.12 0.40
CA GLU A 94 12.49 -23.11 -0.53
C GLU A 94 13.18 -21.73 -0.51
N ASN A 95 14.53 -21.73 -0.48
CA ASN A 95 15.32 -20.51 -0.54
C ASN A 95 15.29 -19.93 -1.96
N LYS A 96 14.16 -19.33 -2.31
CA LYS A 96 13.84 -18.78 -3.61
C LYS A 96 12.98 -17.55 -3.43
N LEU A 97 13.46 -16.43 -3.97
CA LEU A 97 12.71 -15.18 -4.02
C LEU A 97 11.40 -15.38 -4.80
N MET A 98 10.29 -15.09 -4.14
CA MET A 98 8.94 -15.21 -4.70
C MET A 98 8.22 -13.88 -4.57
N GLY A 99 7.57 -13.41 -5.63
CA GLY A 99 6.89 -12.13 -5.58
C GLY A 99 6.46 -11.65 -6.95
N GLU A 100 5.90 -10.44 -6.96
CA GLU A 100 5.35 -9.83 -8.14
C GLU A 100 5.48 -8.30 -8.10
N PHE A 101 5.54 -7.68 -9.27
CA PHE A 101 5.64 -6.23 -9.41
C PHE A 101 4.83 -5.69 -10.59
N LEU A 102 4.56 -4.39 -10.58
CA LEU A 102 3.91 -3.65 -11.65
C LEU A 102 4.72 -2.40 -11.97
N LYS A 103 4.92 -2.14 -13.27
CA LYS A 103 5.45 -0.87 -13.79
C LYS A 103 4.36 0.19 -13.84
N ASN A 104 4.74 1.44 -13.58
CA ASN A 104 3.85 2.60 -13.67
C ASN A 104 2.54 2.34 -12.91
N ALA A 105 2.67 1.97 -11.64
CA ALA A 105 1.59 1.50 -10.77
C ALA A 105 1.86 1.89 -9.31
N GLN A 106 0.81 1.99 -8.51
CA GLN A 106 0.92 2.23 -7.07
C GLN A 106 0.52 0.97 -6.30
N GLY A 107 0.96 0.82 -5.04
CA GLY A 107 0.76 -0.41 -4.28
C GLY A 107 -0.70 -0.90 -4.21
N GLU A 108 -1.66 0.03 -4.29
CA GLU A 108 -3.09 -0.30 -4.41
C GLU A 108 -3.41 -1.16 -5.65
N ASP A 109 -2.76 -0.92 -6.79
CA ASP A 109 -2.98 -1.67 -8.03
C ASP A 109 -2.56 -3.13 -7.91
N VAL A 110 -1.52 -3.40 -7.10
CA VAL A 110 -1.05 -4.77 -6.81
C VAL A 110 -2.09 -5.51 -5.97
N VAL A 111 -2.67 -4.85 -4.96
CA VAL A 111 -3.64 -5.46 -4.04
C VAL A 111 -5.03 -5.59 -4.67
N ALA A 112 -5.44 -4.63 -5.51
CA ALA A 112 -6.75 -4.61 -6.13
C ALA A 112 -6.92 -5.66 -7.24
N GLY A 113 -5.82 -6.22 -7.77
CA GLY A 113 -5.84 -7.28 -8.79
C GLY A 113 -6.41 -6.83 -10.14
N VAL A 114 -6.48 -5.51 -10.39
CA VAL A 114 -7.02 -4.95 -11.65
C VAL A 114 -6.03 -5.11 -12.81
N ARG A 115 -4.73 -5.17 -12.50
CA ARG A 115 -3.65 -5.38 -13.46
C ARG A 115 -2.97 -6.71 -13.19
N THR A 116 -2.65 -7.44 -14.27
CA THR A 116 -1.85 -8.66 -14.16
C THR A 116 -0.40 -8.29 -13.79
N PRO A 117 0.11 -8.72 -12.63
CA PRO A 117 1.45 -8.39 -12.20
C PRO A 117 2.50 -9.26 -12.90
N MET A 118 3.73 -8.76 -12.95
CA MET A 118 4.89 -9.46 -13.52
C MET A 118 5.62 -10.21 -12.39
N PRO A 119 6.15 -11.43 -12.63
CA PRO A 119 6.98 -12.13 -11.66
C PRO A 119 8.19 -11.30 -11.23
N ILE A 120 8.51 -11.29 -9.93
CA ILE A 120 9.60 -10.45 -9.38
C ILE A 120 10.96 -10.67 -10.06
N ALA A 121 11.23 -11.89 -10.55
CA ALA A 121 12.46 -12.21 -11.29
C ALA A 121 12.62 -11.38 -12.58
N GLN A 122 11.53 -10.92 -13.21
CA GLN A 122 11.60 -10.06 -14.39
C GLN A 122 12.07 -8.63 -14.07
N MET A 123 12.07 -8.24 -12.79
CA MET A 123 12.59 -6.96 -12.35
C MET A 123 14.10 -6.81 -12.68
N GLU A 124 14.84 -7.93 -12.78
CA GLU A 124 16.24 -7.92 -13.22
C GLU A 124 16.41 -7.31 -14.63
N GLN A 125 15.42 -7.51 -15.50
CA GLN A 125 15.46 -7.01 -16.88
C GLN A 125 14.86 -5.60 -16.97
N GLU A 126 13.78 -5.35 -16.25
CA GLU A 126 13.05 -4.08 -16.30
C GLU A 126 13.71 -2.96 -15.48
N PHE A 127 14.31 -3.31 -14.34
CA PHE A 127 14.93 -2.39 -13.38
C PHE A 127 16.23 -2.97 -12.81
N PRO A 128 17.26 -3.22 -13.64
CA PRO A 128 18.46 -3.98 -13.24
C PRO A 128 19.17 -3.41 -12.01
N GLU A 129 19.31 -2.09 -11.93
CA GLU A 129 19.98 -1.41 -10.80
C GLU A 129 19.17 -1.55 -9.51
N ALA A 130 17.87 -1.26 -9.56
CA ALA A 130 16.98 -1.38 -8.40
C ALA A 130 16.81 -2.84 -7.95
N TYR A 131 16.80 -3.79 -8.89
CA TYR A 131 16.76 -5.22 -8.56
C TYR A 131 18.02 -5.66 -7.83
N ALA A 132 19.20 -5.25 -8.30
CA ALA A 132 20.46 -5.56 -7.63
C ALA A 132 20.53 -4.98 -6.21
N GLU A 133 19.97 -3.79 -5.98
CA GLU A 133 19.83 -3.23 -4.62
C GLU A 133 18.79 -3.99 -3.79
N PHE A 134 17.66 -4.35 -4.39
CA PHE A 134 16.60 -5.10 -3.74
C PHE A 134 17.09 -6.47 -3.23
N ILE A 135 17.86 -7.22 -4.03
CA ILE A 135 18.47 -8.48 -3.59
C ILE A 135 19.38 -8.27 -2.37
N LYS A 136 20.21 -7.22 -2.37
CA LYS A 136 21.06 -6.90 -1.21
C LYS A 136 20.22 -6.58 0.03
N VAL A 137 19.11 -5.85 -0.14
CA VAL A 137 18.18 -5.56 0.96
C VAL A 137 17.53 -6.83 1.49
N CYS A 138 17.13 -7.77 0.62
CA CYS A 138 16.65 -9.08 1.03
C CYS A 138 17.67 -9.80 1.92
N ASP A 139 18.93 -9.87 1.48
CA ASP A 139 20.01 -10.50 2.25
C ASP A 139 20.25 -9.80 3.60
N ILE A 140 20.21 -8.46 3.63
CA ILE A 140 20.36 -7.68 4.86
C ILE A 140 19.22 -7.98 5.84
N LEU A 141 17.97 -7.99 5.36
CA LEU A 141 16.79 -8.23 6.19
C LEU A 141 16.74 -9.66 6.71
N GLU A 142 17.05 -10.63 5.84
CA GLU A 142 17.27 -12.03 6.22
C GLU A 142 18.28 -12.07 7.37
N ASN A 143 19.53 -11.65 7.17
CA ASN A 143 20.56 -11.73 8.20
C ASN A 143 20.28 -10.93 9.48
N HIS A 144 19.52 -9.84 9.41
CA HIS A 144 19.22 -9.01 10.58
C HIS A 144 18.11 -9.60 11.47
N TYR A 145 17.09 -10.21 10.86
CA TYR A 145 15.94 -10.78 11.57
C TYR A 145 16.04 -12.32 11.74
N HIS A 146 17.15 -12.94 11.29
CA HIS A 146 17.50 -14.35 11.48
C HIS A 146 17.98 -14.68 12.91
#